data_AF-A0A7S3MR52-F1
#
_entry.id   AF-A0A7S3MR52-F1
#
_cell.length_a   1.000
_cell.length_b   1.000
_cell.length_c   1.000
_cell.angle_alpha   90.00
_cell.angle_beta   90.00
_cell.angle_gamma   90.00
#
_symmetry.space_group_name_H-M   'P 1'
#
loop_
_entity.id
_entity.type
_entity.pdbx_description
1 polymer ?
#
loop_
_entity_poly.entity_id
_entity_poly.type
_entity_poly.pdbx_seq_one_letter_code
_entity_poly.pdbx_strand_id
1 'polypeptide(L)'
;RLFKSSMRTAADGATMEDLNSRTQALYTHLFMLALLCIAISYFFVMFCQGKIRTKVFNAKFMEQFNEEHQKVFGCNASKGGYPDSGNGYYAEKLEYGDWYVFNNWQRAHMNFLEQFAMLVTLLVIASINKPIMAMIAGFLIACGRSLYAIGYMGGGPSKRIPG
;
A
#
# COMPACT_ATOMS: atom_id res chain seq x y z
N ARG A 1 30.75 6.89 -39.91
CA ARG A 1 31.63 5.76 -39.50
C ARG A 1 32.37 6.03 -38.19
N LEU A 2 32.79 7.26 -37.89
CA LEU A 2 33.49 7.61 -36.63
C LEU A 2 32.65 7.42 -35.34
N PHE A 3 31.33 7.65 -35.39
CA PHE A 3 30.44 7.44 -34.23
C PHE A 3 30.30 5.98 -33.79
N LYS A 4 30.27 5.02 -34.74
CA LYS A 4 30.26 3.58 -34.44
C LYS A 4 31.61 3.07 -33.93
N SER A 5 32.71 3.74 -34.30
CA SER A 5 34.05 3.45 -33.81
C SER A 5 34.17 3.84 -32.34
N SER A 6 33.75 5.06 -31.98
CA SER A 6 33.80 5.58 -30.61
C SER A 6 32.96 4.77 -29.61
N MET A 7 31.78 4.28 -30.02
CA MET A 7 30.97 3.39 -29.18
C MET A 7 31.56 2.00 -28.98
N ARG A 8 32.35 1.49 -29.94
CA ARG A 8 33.06 0.19 -29.78
C ARG A 8 34.25 0.33 -28.83
N THR A 9 35.02 1.42 -28.93
CA THR A 9 36.17 1.66 -28.04
C THR A 9 35.76 1.83 -26.57
N ALA A 10 34.57 2.39 -26.31
CA ALA A 10 34.03 2.52 -24.95
C ALA A 10 33.58 1.18 -24.32
N ALA A 11 33.25 0.18 -25.14
CA ALA A 11 32.86 -1.15 -24.68
C ALA A 11 34.08 -2.06 -24.42
N ASP A 12 35.17 -1.87 -25.16
CA ASP A 12 36.40 -2.67 -25.07
C ASP A 12 37.33 -2.28 -23.90
N GLY A 13 37.04 -1.19 -23.19
CA GLY A 13 37.86 -0.67 -22.08
C GLY A 13 37.31 -0.88 -20.67
N ALA A 14 36.14 -1.50 -20.51
CA ALA A 14 35.56 -1.75 -19.19
C ALA A 14 36.22 -2.98 -18.54
N THR A 15 36.76 -2.82 -17.34
CA THR A 15 37.32 -3.96 -16.60
C THR A 15 36.19 -4.89 -16.13
N MET A 16 36.50 -6.16 -15.85
CA MET A 16 35.51 -7.10 -15.27
C MET A 16 34.92 -6.57 -13.95
N GLU A 17 35.68 -5.78 -13.20
CA GLU A 17 35.25 -5.11 -11.98
C GLU A 17 34.23 -4.00 -12.26
N ASP A 18 34.42 -3.22 -13.32
CA ASP A 18 33.45 -2.20 -13.78
C ASP A 18 32.13 -2.84 -14.24
N LEU A 19 32.20 -3.98 -14.93
CA LEU A 19 31.01 -4.70 -15.36
C LEU A 19 30.24 -5.29 -14.16
N ASN A 20 30.97 -5.85 -13.18
CA ASN A 20 30.37 -6.41 -11.98
C ASN A 20 29.71 -5.32 -11.10
N SER A 21 30.38 -4.19 -10.91
CA SER A 21 29.84 -3.05 -10.15
C SER A 21 28.61 -2.43 -10.80
N ARG A 22 28.59 -2.25 -12.12
CA ARG A 22 27.41 -1.79 -12.87
C ARG A 22 26.23 -2.76 -12.75
N THR A 23 26.50 -4.06 -12.79
CA THR A 23 25.48 -5.11 -12.67
C THR A 23 24.88 -5.13 -11.25
N GLN A 24 25.71 -5.01 -10.23
CA GLN A 24 25.27 -4.91 -8.83
C GLN A 24 24.46 -3.64 -8.57
N ALA A 25 24.87 -2.51 -9.16
CA ALA A 25 24.09 -1.29 -9.13
C ALA A 25 22.71 -1.50 -9.77
N LEU A 26 22.64 -2.10 -10.96
CA LEU A 26 21.37 -2.38 -11.65
C LEU A 26 20.42 -3.22 -10.77
N TYR A 27 20.92 -4.30 -10.14
CA TYR A 27 20.08 -5.13 -9.27
C TYR A 27 19.57 -4.37 -8.05
N THR A 28 20.40 -3.50 -7.47
CA THR A 28 19.97 -2.61 -6.38
C THR A 28 18.85 -1.68 -6.82
N HIS A 29 18.98 -1.04 -7.99
CA HIS A 29 17.93 -0.15 -8.51
C HIS A 29 16.62 -0.90 -8.77
N LEU A 30 16.68 -2.11 -9.35
CA LEU A 30 15.49 -2.91 -9.60
C LEU A 30 14.82 -3.39 -8.31
N PHE A 31 15.61 -3.73 -7.28
CA PHE A 31 15.07 -4.03 -5.95
C PHE A 31 14.38 -2.81 -5.32
N MET A 32 14.99 -1.62 -5.43
CA MET A 32 14.37 -0.37 -4.97
C MET A 32 13.06 -0.08 -5.71
N LEU A 33 12.98 -0.38 -7.01
CA LEU A 33 11.74 -0.27 -7.77
C LEU A 33 10.66 -1.23 -7.25
N ALA A 34 11.02 -2.47 -6.90
CA ALA A 34 10.07 -3.42 -6.32
C ALA A 34 9.53 -2.93 -4.97
N LEU A 35 10.38 -2.36 -4.09
CA LEU A 35 9.93 -1.73 -2.85
C LEU A 35 9.01 -0.54 -3.09
N LEU A 36 9.33 0.30 -4.09
CA LEU A 36 8.48 1.42 -4.48
C LEU A 36 7.10 0.93 -4.96
N CYS A 37 7.04 -0.14 -5.75
CA CYS A 37 5.77 -0.75 -6.16
C CYS A 37 4.93 -1.21 -4.97
N ILE A 38 5.53 -1.88 -3.98
CA ILE A 38 4.82 -2.29 -2.75
C ILE A 38 4.28 -1.07 -1.99
N ALA A 39 5.11 -0.02 -1.86
CA ALA A 39 4.69 1.22 -1.19
C ALA A 39 3.53 1.90 -1.92
N ILE A 40 3.60 2.02 -3.26
CA ILE A 40 2.52 2.58 -4.09
C ILE A 40 1.24 1.76 -3.93
N SER A 41 1.32 0.42 -3.96
CA SER A 41 0.16 -0.45 -3.71
C SER A 41 -0.47 -0.21 -2.33
N TYR A 42 0.35 -0.07 -1.29
CA TYR A 42 -0.14 0.26 0.05
C TYR A 42 -0.85 1.63 0.09
N PHE A 43 -0.20 2.67 -0.45
CA PHE A 43 -0.79 4.01 -0.51
C PHE A 43 -2.10 4.02 -1.30
N PHE A 44 -2.17 3.29 -2.41
CA PHE A 44 -3.40 3.16 -3.19
C PHE A 44 -4.55 2.60 -2.35
N VAL A 45 -4.31 1.51 -1.61
CA VAL A 45 -5.33 0.93 -0.70
C VAL A 45 -5.72 1.92 0.39
N MET A 46 -4.75 2.62 0.99
CA MET A 46 -4.99 3.64 2.01
C MET A 46 -5.87 4.79 1.49
N PHE A 47 -5.54 5.36 0.32
CA PHE A 47 -6.32 6.46 -0.25
C PHE A 47 -7.72 6.02 -0.65
N CYS A 48 -7.87 4.82 -1.19
CA CYS A 48 -9.18 4.31 -1.56
C CYS A 48 -10.05 4.01 -0.32
N GLN A 49 -9.48 3.47 0.76
CA GLN A 49 -10.16 3.33 2.05
C GLN A 49 -10.60 4.71 2.59
N GLY A 50 -9.73 5.72 2.52
CA GLY A 50 -10.05 7.09 2.96
C GLY A 50 -11.23 7.71 2.20
N LYS A 51 -11.37 7.41 0.90
CA LYS A 51 -12.53 7.82 0.10
C LYS A 51 -13.82 7.15 0.53
N ILE A 52 -13.79 5.87 0.92
CA ILE A 52 -14.98 5.19 1.46
C ILE A 52 -15.34 5.77 2.83
N ARG A 53 -14.34 6.08 3.66
CA ARG A 53 -14.55 6.70 4.96
C ARG A 53 -15.32 8.01 4.88
N THR A 54 -14.94 8.90 3.97
CA THR A 54 -15.62 10.21 3.81
C THR A 54 -17.01 10.09 3.20
N LYS A 55 -17.31 8.99 2.50
CA LYS A 55 -18.66 8.68 2.02
C LYS A 55 -19.57 8.21 3.16
N VAL A 56 -19.07 7.27 3.96
CA VAL A 56 -19.84 6.64 5.06
C VAL A 56 -19.99 7.61 6.23
N PHE A 57 -18.88 8.20 6.71
CA PHE A 57 -18.87 9.22 7.75
C PHE A 57 -18.88 10.64 7.17
N ASN A 58 -19.85 10.90 6.29
CA ASN A 58 -20.02 12.22 5.67
C ASN A 58 -20.52 13.25 6.70
N ALA A 59 -20.46 14.55 6.36
CA ALA A 59 -20.84 15.63 7.27
C ALA A 59 -22.27 15.51 7.80
N LYS A 60 -23.23 15.14 6.92
CA LYS A 60 -24.64 14.97 7.28
C LYS A 60 -24.82 13.82 8.28
N PHE A 61 -24.13 12.71 8.09
CA PHE A 61 -24.13 11.61 9.07
C PHE A 61 -23.54 12.05 10.40
N MET A 62 -22.43 12.81 10.38
CA MET A 62 -21.74 13.23 11.60
C MET A 62 -22.50 14.30 12.41
N GLU A 63 -23.42 15.04 11.78
CA GLU A 63 -24.21 16.09 12.45
C GLU A 63 -25.01 15.59 13.65
N GLN A 64 -25.45 14.32 13.64
CA GLN A 64 -26.21 13.71 14.73
C GLN A 64 -25.42 13.64 16.06
N PHE A 65 -24.08 13.74 16.00
CA PHE A 65 -23.22 13.70 17.18
C PHE A 65 -22.77 15.08 17.65
N ASN A 66 -23.08 16.15 16.89
CA ASN A 66 -22.58 17.49 17.20
C ASN A 66 -23.09 18.00 18.55
N GLU A 67 -24.35 17.73 18.91
CA GLU A 67 -24.91 18.23 20.17
C GLU A 67 -24.16 17.66 21.38
N GLU A 68 -23.93 16.34 21.40
CA GLU A 68 -23.17 15.67 22.46
C GLU A 68 -21.71 16.12 22.47
N HIS A 69 -21.06 16.17 21.30
CA HIS A 69 -19.66 16.55 21.18
C HIS A 69 -19.43 18.00 21.63
N GLN A 70 -20.33 18.92 21.26
CA GLN A 70 -20.26 20.33 21.63
C GLN A 70 -20.42 20.53 23.14
N LYS A 71 -21.29 19.76 23.82
CA LYS A 71 -21.47 19.83 25.27
C LYS A 71 -20.20 19.47 26.04
N VAL A 72 -19.42 18.51 25.55
CA VAL A 72 -18.23 18.01 26.23
C VAL A 72 -16.96 18.75 25.81
N PHE A 73 -16.79 19.03 24.51
CA PHE A 73 -15.54 19.54 23.94
C PHE A 73 -15.61 20.96 23.39
N GLY A 74 -16.80 21.56 23.31
CA GLY A 74 -16.98 22.91 22.79
C GLY A 74 -16.77 23.05 21.28
N CYS A 75 -16.72 21.93 20.54
CA CYS A 75 -16.62 21.92 19.08
C CYS A 75 -17.52 20.84 18.44
N ASN A 76 -17.74 20.95 17.13
CA ASN A 76 -18.48 19.96 16.34
C ASN A 76 -17.67 18.68 16.16
N ALA A 77 -18.36 17.56 15.94
CA ALA A 77 -17.74 16.26 15.69
C ALA A 77 -16.87 16.28 14.42
N SER A 78 -15.81 15.48 14.43
CA SER A 78 -14.87 15.36 13.31
C SER A 78 -15.56 14.87 12.04
N LYS A 79 -15.35 15.61 10.93
CA LYS A 79 -15.65 15.11 9.58
C LYS A 79 -14.86 13.84 9.33
N GLY A 80 -15.51 12.83 8.75
CA GLY A 80 -14.91 11.52 8.52
C GLY A 80 -14.99 10.56 9.70
N GLY A 81 -15.52 10.97 10.86
CA GLY A 81 -15.77 10.06 11.97
C GLY A 81 -14.52 9.58 12.71
N TYR A 82 -13.43 10.37 12.75
CA TYR A 82 -12.32 10.05 13.66
C TYR A 82 -12.75 10.27 15.11
N PRO A 83 -12.32 9.41 16.06
CA PRO A 83 -11.31 8.34 15.96
C PRO A 83 -11.83 6.94 15.58
N ASP A 84 -13.09 6.80 15.15
CA ASP A 84 -13.73 5.51 14.91
C ASP A 84 -13.11 4.74 13.72
N SER A 85 -12.75 3.46 13.93
CA SER A 85 -12.16 2.60 12.90
C SER A 85 -13.09 1.47 12.43
N GLY A 86 -14.41 1.66 12.55
CA GLY A 86 -15.44 0.82 11.92
C GLY A 86 -16.28 0.03 12.91
N ASN A 87 -15.89 -0.03 14.17
CA ASN A 87 -16.62 -0.73 15.23
C ASN A 87 -16.69 0.12 16.52
N GLY A 88 -16.65 1.45 16.40
CA GLY A 88 -16.78 2.37 17.51
C GLY A 88 -18.16 3.01 17.61
N TYR A 89 -18.23 4.07 18.42
CA TYR A 89 -19.45 4.80 18.75
C TYR A 89 -20.18 5.39 17.53
N TYR A 90 -19.45 5.92 16.56
CA TYR A 90 -20.06 6.49 15.35
C TYR A 90 -20.51 5.38 14.40
N ALA A 91 -19.72 4.31 14.27
CA ALA A 91 -20.00 3.21 13.38
C ALA A 91 -21.23 2.40 13.80
N GLU A 92 -21.58 2.37 15.09
CA GLU A 92 -22.77 1.70 15.60
C GLU A 92 -24.07 2.28 15.01
N LYS A 93 -24.08 3.57 14.65
CA LYS A 93 -25.25 4.23 14.05
C LYS A 93 -25.31 4.11 12.52
N LEU A 94 -24.35 3.45 11.90
CA LEU A 94 -24.35 3.24 10.45
C LEU A 94 -25.41 2.23 10.05
N GLU A 95 -25.92 2.39 8.83
CA GLU A 95 -26.65 1.32 8.18
C GLU A 95 -25.74 0.10 8.00
N TYR A 96 -26.29 -1.10 8.17
CA TYR A 96 -25.52 -2.35 8.06
C TYR A 96 -24.72 -2.44 6.75
N GLY A 97 -25.29 -2.01 5.62
CA GLY A 97 -24.62 -2.01 4.32
C GLY A 97 -23.36 -1.15 4.31
N ASP A 98 -23.47 0.10 4.77
CA ASP A 98 -22.37 1.05 4.84
C ASP A 98 -21.31 0.64 5.87
N TRP A 99 -21.75 0.15 7.04
CA TRP A 99 -20.88 -0.44 8.04
C TRP A 99 -20.07 -1.61 7.47
N TYR A 100 -20.74 -2.54 6.80
CA TYR A 100 -20.11 -3.74 6.24
C TYR A 100 -19.10 -3.38 5.14
N VAL A 101 -19.46 -2.47 4.22
CA VAL A 101 -18.55 -1.99 3.18
C VAL A 101 -17.36 -1.30 3.82
N PHE A 102 -17.56 -0.32 4.71
CA PHE A 102 -16.47 0.39 5.36
C PHE A 102 -15.51 -0.55 6.09
N ASN A 103 -16.03 -1.51 6.87
CA ASN A 103 -15.20 -2.46 7.60
C ASN A 103 -14.40 -3.40 6.69
N ASN A 104 -14.94 -3.78 5.53
CA ASN A 104 -14.17 -4.56 4.55
C ASN A 104 -12.99 -3.76 3.98
N TRP A 105 -13.21 -2.49 3.62
CA TRP A 105 -12.15 -1.59 3.17
C TRP A 105 -11.11 -1.34 4.27
N GLN A 106 -11.57 -1.10 5.50
CA GLN A 106 -10.70 -0.93 6.65
C GLN A 106 -9.88 -2.18 6.94
N ARG A 107 -10.47 -3.38 6.85
CA ARG A 107 -9.75 -4.63 7.08
C ARG A 107 -8.70 -4.90 6.01
N ALA A 108 -8.98 -4.59 4.75
CA ALA A 108 -8.01 -4.71 3.67
C ALA A 108 -6.79 -3.80 3.90
N HIS A 109 -7.02 -2.54 4.30
CA HIS A 109 -5.97 -1.59 4.62
C HIS A 109 -5.14 -2.02 5.84
N MET A 110 -5.79 -2.37 6.95
CA MET A 110 -5.12 -2.83 8.17
C MET A 110 -4.31 -4.11 7.94
N ASN A 111 -4.86 -5.07 7.18
CA ASN A 111 -4.11 -6.27 6.83
C ASN A 111 -2.87 -5.94 6.00
N PHE A 112 -2.93 -4.93 5.12
CA PHE A 112 -1.75 -4.42 4.43
C PHE A 112 -0.71 -3.91 5.42
N LEU A 113 -1.11 -2.98 6.29
CA LEU A 113 -0.25 -2.35 7.27
C LEU A 113 0.42 -3.37 8.22
N GLU A 114 -0.34 -4.35 8.73
CA GLU A 114 0.13 -5.42 9.63
C GLU A 114 1.30 -6.22 9.03
N GLN A 115 1.28 -6.46 7.71
CA GLN A 115 2.33 -7.25 7.04
C GLN A 115 3.43 -6.38 6.43
N PHE A 116 3.19 -5.08 6.24
CA PHE A 116 4.08 -4.20 5.49
C PHE A 116 5.51 -4.21 6.04
N ALA A 117 5.67 -3.98 7.34
CA ALA A 117 6.98 -3.96 7.99
C ALA A 117 7.71 -5.29 7.84
N MET A 118 7.04 -6.40 8.13
CA MET A 118 7.62 -7.74 8.06
C MET A 118 8.08 -8.07 6.63
N LEU A 119 7.25 -7.82 5.62
CA LEU A 119 7.57 -8.10 4.22
C LEU A 119 8.76 -7.28 3.73
N VAL A 120 8.79 -5.98 4.04
CA VAL A 120 9.89 -5.09 3.64
C VAL A 120 11.19 -5.51 4.34
N THR A 121 11.16 -5.82 5.64
CA THR A 121 12.36 -6.27 6.36
C THR A 121 12.92 -7.57 5.77
N LEU A 122 12.08 -8.57 5.51
CA LEU A 122 12.53 -9.84 4.93
C LEU A 122 13.10 -9.65 3.52
N LEU A 123 12.47 -8.79 2.71
CA LEU A 123 12.96 -8.46 1.36
C LEU A 123 14.32 -7.76 1.39
N VAL A 124 14.54 -6.83 2.31
CA VAL A 124 15.84 -6.15 2.50
C VAL A 124 16.91 -7.14 2.97
N ILE A 125 16.60 -8.03 3.91
CA ILE A 125 17.56 -9.06 4.35
C ILE A 125 17.90 -10.01 3.18
N ALA A 126 16.90 -10.43 2.40
CA ALA A 126 17.11 -11.30 1.25
C ALA A 126 17.94 -10.62 0.14
N SER A 127 17.79 -9.31 -0.05
CA SER A 127 18.48 -8.59 -1.13
C SER A 127 19.99 -8.46 -0.92
N ILE A 128 20.47 -8.54 0.33
CA ILE A 128 21.90 -8.51 0.66
C ILE A 128 22.66 -9.62 -0.07
N ASN A 129 22.13 -10.84 -0.04
CA ASN A 129 22.80 -12.01 -0.61
C ASN A 129 22.22 -12.43 -1.98
N LYS A 130 20.95 -12.15 -2.24
CA LYS A 130 20.20 -12.63 -3.41
C LYS A 130 19.29 -11.52 -3.98
N PRO A 131 19.87 -10.43 -4.53
CA PRO A 131 19.10 -9.26 -4.95
C PRO A 131 18.08 -9.54 -6.07
N ILE A 132 18.40 -10.42 -7.02
CA ILE A 132 17.47 -10.81 -8.10
C ILE A 132 16.25 -11.56 -7.52
N MET A 133 16.46 -12.48 -6.60
CA MET A 133 15.37 -13.24 -5.98
C MET A 133 14.49 -12.34 -5.12
N ALA A 134 15.12 -11.42 -4.36
CA ALA A 134 14.39 -10.42 -3.58
C ALA A 134 13.56 -9.49 -4.47
N MET A 135 14.09 -9.06 -5.62
CA MET A 135 13.34 -8.28 -6.60
C MET A 135 12.10 -9.03 -7.11
N ILE A 136 12.26 -10.28 -7.57
CA ILE A 136 11.16 -11.10 -8.07
C ILE A 136 10.10 -11.30 -6.97
N ALA A 137 10.53 -11.63 -5.76
CA ALA A 137 9.63 -11.78 -4.61
C ALA A 137 8.88 -10.48 -4.31
N GLY A 138 9.56 -9.34 -4.35
CA GLY A 138 8.94 -8.02 -4.14
C GLY A 138 7.83 -7.71 -5.15
N PHE A 139 8.05 -8.00 -6.43
CA PHE A 139 7.00 -7.85 -7.45
C PHE A 139 5.84 -8.82 -7.25
N LEU A 140 6.11 -10.09 -6.95
CA LEU A 140 5.06 -11.08 -6.66
C LEU A 140 4.21 -10.66 -5.46
N ILE A 141 4.84 -10.14 -4.40
CA ILE A 141 4.16 -9.59 -3.23
C ILE A 141 3.31 -8.39 -3.64
N ALA A 142 3.85 -7.41 -4.39
CA ALA A 142 3.07 -6.25 -4.84
C ALA A 142 1.82 -6.67 -5.64
N CYS A 143 1.96 -7.64 -6.54
CA CYS A 143 0.86 -8.18 -7.34
C CYS A 143 -0.17 -8.91 -6.47
N GLY A 144 0.25 -9.89 -5.66
CA GLY A 144 -0.64 -10.67 -4.81
C GLY A 144 -1.43 -9.78 -3.83
N ARG A 145 -0.76 -8.80 -3.21
CA ARG A 145 -1.40 -7.86 -2.29
C ARG A 145 -2.39 -6.93 -2.99
N SER A 146 -2.11 -6.55 -4.24
CA SER A 146 -3.05 -5.76 -5.05
C SER A 146 -4.31 -6.58 -5.38
N LEU A 147 -4.15 -7.86 -5.74
CA LEU A 147 -5.26 -8.78 -6.00
C LEU A 147 -6.09 -9.03 -4.72
N TYR A 148 -5.42 -9.30 -3.59
CA TYR A 148 -6.06 -9.47 -2.29
C TYR A 148 -6.90 -8.24 -1.93
N ALA A 149 -6.32 -7.03 -2.05
CA ALA A 149 -7.02 -5.80 -1.72
C ALA A 149 -8.24 -5.60 -2.63
N ILE A 150 -8.10 -5.72 -3.96
CA ILE A 150 -9.21 -5.55 -4.90
C ILE A 150 -10.33 -6.56 -4.63
N GLY A 151 -9.97 -7.82 -4.39
CA GLY A 151 -10.92 -8.89 -4.05
C GLY A 151 -11.67 -8.60 -2.76
N TYR A 152 -10.97 -8.25 -1.69
CA TYR A 152 -11.56 -7.96 -0.39
C TYR A 152 -12.48 -6.73 -0.44
N MET A 153 -12.03 -5.66 -1.11
CA MET A 153 -12.73 -4.37 -1.17
C MET A 153 -14.01 -4.44 -2.02
N GLY A 154 -14.01 -5.18 -3.13
CA GLY A 154 -15.16 -5.28 -4.03
C GLY A 154 -16.09 -6.47 -3.76
N GLY A 155 -15.60 -7.53 -3.12
CA GLY A 155 -16.33 -8.78 -2.94
C GLY A 155 -16.53 -9.23 -1.51
N GLY A 156 -16.03 -8.47 -0.54
CA GLY A 156 -16.04 -8.85 0.86
C GLY A 156 -15.05 -9.99 1.17
N PRO A 157 -15.16 -10.60 2.37
CA PRO A 157 -14.17 -11.56 2.88
C PRO A 157 -13.98 -12.79 1.99
N SER A 158 -15.02 -13.24 1.28
CA SER A 158 -14.97 -14.45 0.47
C SER A 158 -14.12 -14.30 -0.80
N LYS A 159 -13.99 -13.08 -1.35
CA LYS A 159 -13.22 -12.83 -2.58
C LYS A 159 -11.75 -12.47 -2.33
N ARG A 160 -11.26 -12.62 -1.10
CA ARG A 160 -9.86 -12.36 -0.75
C ARG A 160 -8.90 -13.51 -1.08
N ILE A 161 -9.43 -14.72 -1.23
CA ILE A 161 -8.66 -15.98 -1.37
C ILE A 161 -7.75 -16.03 -2.61
N PRO A 162 -8.11 -15.44 -3.78
CA PRO A 162 -7.26 -15.51 -4.97
C PRO A 162 -5.95 -14.71 -4.90
N GLY A 163 -5.80 -13.79 -3.94
CA GLY A 163 -4.60 -12.95 -3.79
C GLY A 163 -3.89 -13.19 -2.48
#